data_AF-A0A9N9EJ73-F1
#
_entry.id   AF-A0A9N9EJ73-F1
#
_cell.length_a   1.000
_cell.length_b   1.000
_cell.length_c   1.000
_cell.angle_alpha   90.00
_cell.angle_beta   90.00
_cell.angle_gamma   90.00
#
_symmetry.space_group_name_H-M   'P 1'
#
loop_
_entity.id
_entity.type
_entity.pdbx_description
1 polymer ?
#
loop_
_entity_poly.entity_id
_entity_poly.type
_entity_poly.pdbx_seq_one_letter_code
_entity_poly.pdbx_strand_id
1 'polypeptide(L)'
;RTTSSPGLSKPYHRDHCPHALRKRMPALVFQWNDVGFNDNPAVANCRNGVADQTKMAFIATLVTNGTVNWNNTVFTFQNGTAIGAWVRTIPPAYYQMIASDICHSVIRITKINRQIDIEDFGRILDR
;
A
#
# COMPACT_ATOMS: atom_id res chain seq x y z
N ARG A 1 -34.29 -17.11 -29.31
CA ARG A 1 -33.81 -16.51 -30.58
C ARG A 1 -34.19 -15.04 -30.48
N THR A 2 -33.36 -14.19 -29.85
CA THR A 2 -32.38 -13.27 -30.51
C THR A 2 -33.09 -12.30 -31.46
N THR A 3 -32.94 -10.97 -31.46
CA THR A 3 -31.97 -10.00 -30.86
C THR A 3 -32.54 -8.57 -31.09
N SER A 4 -32.12 -7.45 -30.49
CA SER A 4 -31.08 -7.06 -29.51
C SER A 4 -31.39 -5.65 -28.94
N SER A 5 -30.56 -5.11 -28.03
CA SER A 5 -30.39 -3.64 -27.86
C SER A 5 -29.22 -3.13 -28.71
N PRO A 6 -29.12 -1.83 -28.96
CA PRO A 6 -27.97 -1.13 -28.37
C PRO A 6 -28.21 0.35 -27.97
N GLY A 7 -27.39 0.83 -27.02
CA GLY A 7 -26.86 2.20 -27.08
C GLY A 7 -27.54 3.28 -26.23
N LEU A 8 -27.16 3.37 -24.96
CA LEU A 8 -26.90 4.69 -24.37
C LEU A 8 -25.63 4.63 -23.51
N SER A 9 -24.51 5.04 -24.10
CA SER A 9 -23.21 5.15 -23.43
C SER A 9 -23.27 6.24 -22.36
N LYS A 10 -23.19 5.86 -21.07
CA LYS A 10 -22.87 6.80 -20.00
C LYS A 10 -21.34 6.98 -19.95
N PRO A 11 -20.83 8.22 -19.83
CA PRO A 11 -19.39 8.46 -19.82
C PRO A 11 -18.74 7.87 -18.57
N TYR A 12 -17.49 7.45 -18.72
CA TYR A 12 -16.67 6.87 -17.67
C TYR A 12 -16.22 7.97 -16.69
N HIS A 13 -17.13 8.43 -15.84
CA HIS A 13 -16.83 9.47 -14.84
C HIS A 13 -15.90 8.90 -13.77
N ARG A 14 -14.64 9.37 -13.78
CA ARG A 14 -13.73 9.22 -12.65
C ARG A 14 -14.25 10.02 -11.44
N ASP A 15 -13.68 9.69 -10.28
CA ASP A 15 -13.55 10.54 -9.08
C ASP A 15 -14.72 10.68 -8.08
N HIS A 16 -15.81 9.92 -8.22
CA HIS A 16 -16.86 9.83 -7.19
C HIS A 16 -16.90 8.48 -6.47
N CYS A 17 -15.86 8.21 -5.68
CA CYS A 17 -16.02 7.28 -4.56
C CYS A 17 -17.06 7.87 -3.58
N PRO A 18 -18.20 7.20 -3.30
CA PRO A 18 -19.28 7.77 -2.51
C PRO A 18 -18.81 8.29 -1.14
N HIS A 19 -19.37 9.41 -0.67
CA HIS A 19 -18.96 10.04 0.59
C HIS A 19 -19.07 9.10 1.81
N ALA A 20 -19.95 8.10 1.77
CA ALA A 20 -20.05 7.06 2.79
C ALA A 20 -18.95 5.98 2.75
N LEU A 21 -18.30 5.78 1.58
CA LEU A 21 -17.12 4.92 1.39
C LEU A 21 -15.84 5.66 1.79
N ARG A 22 -15.69 6.95 1.43
CA ARG A 22 -14.58 7.80 1.91
C ARG A 22 -14.43 7.78 3.44
N LYS A 23 -15.53 7.64 4.18
CA LYS A 23 -15.56 7.55 5.65
C LYS A 23 -15.06 6.21 6.23
N ARG A 24 -14.70 5.22 5.39
CA ARG A 24 -14.22 3.89 5.77
C ARG A 24 -12.94 3.46 5.04
N MET A 25 -12.37 4.30 4.18
CA MET A 25 -11.13 4.04 3.46
C MET A 25 -9.93 4.45 4.33
N PRO A 26 -9.23 3.53 5.01
CA PRO A 26 -8.02 3.90 5.72
C PRO A 26 -6.89 4.17 4.71
N ALA A 27 -5.96 5.02 5.11
CA ALA A 27 -4.71 5.22 4.40
C ALA A 27 -3.54 4.66 5.22
N LEU A 28 -2.55 4.09 4.54
CA LEU A 28 -1.22 3.88 5.10
C LEU A 28 -0.27 4.93 4.53
N VAL A 29 0.50 5.56 5.42
CA VAL A 29 1.57 6.50 5.10
C VAL A 29 2.89 5.87 5.49
N PHE A 30 3.80 5.67 4.53
CA PHE A 30 5.09 5.04 4.73
C PHE A 30 6.20 6.08 4.76
N GLN A 31 6.89 6.20 5.89
CA GLN A 31 8.15 6.91 5.96
C GLN A 31 9.27 5.93 5.59
N TRP A 32 9.57 5.83 4.29
CA TRP A 32 10.60 4.92 3.79
C TRP A 32 11.97 5.20 4.39
N ASN A 33 12.75 4.12 4.56
CA ASN A 33 14.16 4.16 4.86
C ASN A 33 14.92 3.53 3.68
N ASP A 34 15.51 4.37 2.83
CA ASP A 34 16.20 3.89 1.62
C ASP A 34 17.48 3.10 1.94
N VAL A 35 18.03 3.21 3.15
CA VAL A 35 19.13 2.35 3.63
C VAL A 35 18.67 0.89 3.79
N GLY A 36 17.41 0.64 4.16
CA GLY A 36 16.85 -0.71 4.25
C GLY A 36 16.69 -1.45 2.91
N PHE A 37 16.94 -0.76 1.80
CA PHE A 37 17.06 -1.31 0.44
C PHE A 37 18.47 -1.12 -0.16
N ASN A 38 19.45 -0.67 0.62
CA ASN A 38 20.83 -0.43 0.18
C ASN A 38 21.84 -0.91 1.25
N ASP A 39 21.44 -1.92 2.02
CA ASP A 39 22.18 -2.54 3.12
C ASP A 39 23.34 -3.43 2.63
N ASN A 40 23.29 -3.89 1.38
CA ASN A 40 24.38 -4.62 0.73
C ASN A 40 24.96 -3.80 -0.45
N PRO A 41 26.22 -3.34 -0.39
CA PRO A 41 26.82 -2.51 -1.45
C PRO A 41 27.08 -3.27 -2.76
N ALA A 42 27.05 -4.60 -2.76
CA ALA A 42 27.27 -5.40 -3.97
C ALA A 42 26.07 -5.38 -4.94
N VAL A 43 24.86 -5.09 -4.44
CA VAL A 43 23.62 -5.07 -5.24
C VAL A 43 22.74 -3.91 -4.76
N ALA A 44 22.92 -2.75 -5.38
CA ALA A 44 22.21 -1.52 -5.02
C ALA A 44 20.69 -1.60 -5.22
N ASN A 45 19.95 -0.82 -4.43
CA ASN A 45 18.48 -0.71 -4.42
C ASN A 45 17.71 -2.01 -4.11
N CYS A 46 18.39 -3.05 -3.63
CA CYS A 46 17.85 -4.34 -3.24
C CYS A 46 18.11 -4.64 -1.75
N ARG A 47 17.06 -5.00 -1.00
CA ARG A 47 17.20 -5.44 0.40
C ARG A 47 18.06 -6.69 0.51
N ASN A 48 19.02 -6.68 1.44
CA ASN A 48 20.07 -7.68 1.64
C ASN A 48 20.85 -8.03 0.36
N GLY A 49 20.80 -7.16 -0.66
CA GLY A 49 21.34 -7.41 -1.99
C GLY A 49 20.68 -8.58 -2.74
N VAL A 50 19.48 -9.01 -2.34
CA VAL A 50 18.74 -10.04 -3.07
C VAL A 50 17.99 -9.40 -4.23
N ALA A 51 18.27 -9.87 -5.45
CA ALA A 51 17.58 -9.40 -6.65
C ALA A 51 16.05 -9.44 -6.48
N ASP A 52 15.38 -8.46 -7.10
CA ASP A 52 13.94 -8.23 -7.01
C ASP A 52 13.38 -7.84 -5.62
N GLN A 53 14.17 -7.80 -4.54
CA GLN A 53 13.74 -7.24 -3.24
C GLN A 53 13.86 -5.71 -3.18
N THR A 54 13.32 -5.04 -4.20
CA THR A 54 13.39 -3.59 -4.35
C THR A 54 12.22 -2.88 -3.67
N LYS A 55 12.38 -1.59 -3.38
CA LYS A 55 11.30 -0.70 -2.92
C LYS A 55 10.08 -0.74 -3.86
N MET A 56 10.32 -0.80 -5.16
CA MET A 56 9.25 -0.91 -6.17
C MET A 56 8.54 -2.27 -6.16
N ALA A 57 9.25 -3.37 -5.87
CA ALA A 57 8.63 -4.68 -5.70
C ALA A 57 7.77 -4.75 -4.42
N PHE A 58 8.21 -4.14 -3.32
CA PHE A 58 7.38 -3.99 -2.13
C PHE A 58 6.11 -3.16 -2.43
N ILE A 59 6.25 -2.02 -3.11
CA ILE A 59 5.12 -1.18 -3.57
C ILE A 59 4.18 -1.95 -4.53
N ALA A 60 4.72 -2.85 -5.36
CA ALA A 60 3.89 -3.69 -6.22
C ALA A 60 2.96 -4.63 -5.42
N THR A 61 3.32 -5.04 -4.20
CA THR A 61 2.40 -5.81 -3.32
C THR A 61 1.18 -4.98 -2.91
N LEU A 62 1.35 -3.68 -2.64
CA LEU A 62 0.27 -2.75 -2.31
C LEU A 62 -0.63 -2.50 -3.52
N VAL A 63 -0.03 -2.21 -4.69
CA VAL A 63 -0.78 -1.91 -5.92
C VAL A 63 -1.57 -3.13 -6.40
N THR A 64 -0.97 -4.32 -6.35
CA THR A 64 -1.63 -5.59 -6.71
C THR A 64 -2.79 -5.91 -5.76
N ASN A 65 -2.74 -5.46 -4.49
CA ASN A 65 -3.86 -5.59 -3.56
C ASN A 65 -5.00 -4.56 -3.78
N GLY A 66 -4.97 -3.79 -4.88
CA GLY A 66 -6.03 -2.85 -5.24
C GLY A 66 -6.03 -1.55 -4.43
N THR A 67 -4.88 -1.14 -3.88
CA THR A 67 -4.73 0.19 -3.27
C THR A 67 -4.66 1.28 -4.35
N VAL A 68 -5.12 2.48 -4.01
CA VAL A 68 -4.79 3.68 -4.80
C VAL A 68 -3.48 4.24 -4.25
N ASN A 69 -2.47 4.29 -5.12
CA ASN A 69 -1.15 4.84 -4.86
C ASN A 69 -1.11 6.32 -5.26
N TRP A 70 -0.80 7.21 -4.32
CA TRP A 70 -0.80 8.66 -4.54
C TRP A 70 0.58 9.26 -4.86
N ASN A 71 1.66 8.70 -4.30
CA ASN A 71 3.04 9.14 -4.57
C ASN A 71 4.08 8.14 -4.04
N ASN A 72 3.86 6.83 -4.19
CA ASN A 72 4.64 5.75 -3.57
C ASN A 72 4.76 5.81 -2.03
N THR A 73 4.11 6.76 -1.36
CA THR A 73 4.23 7.06 0.07
C THR A 73 2.88 6.95 0.80
N VAL A 74 1.79 7.32 0.13
CA VAL A 74 0.42 7.26 0.67
C VAL A 74 -0.40 6.29 -0.17
N PHE A 75 -0.99 5.29 0.49
CA PHE A 75 -1.79 4.25 -0.13
C PHE A 75 -3.15 4.19 0.54
N THR A 76 -4.23 4.46 -0.20
CA THR A 76 -5.60 4.37 0.34
C THR A 76 -6.22 3.03 -0.01
N PHE A 77 -6.73 2.33 1.00
CA PHE A 77 -7.40 1.04 0.89
C PHE A 77 -8.92 1.23 0.86
N GLN A 78 -9.64 0.28 0.26
CA GLN A 78 -11.11 0.32 0.24
C GLN A 78 -11.73 0.23 1.64
N ASN A 79 -11.08 -0.50 2.56
CA ASN A 79 -11.48 -0.68 3.96
C ASN A 79 -10.33 -1.29 4.79
N GLY A 80 -10.50 -1.39 6.12
CA GLY A 80 -9.51 -1.99 7.03
C GLY A 80 -9.24 -3.49 6.80
N THR A 81 -10.21 -4.25 6.30
CA THR A 81 -10.03 -5.67 5.95
C THR A 81 -9.04 -5.85 4.81
N ALA A 82 -9.02 -4.92 3.85
CA ALA A 82 -8.05 -4.92 2.74
C ALA A 82 -6.61 -4.71 3.22
N ILE A 83 -6.38 -3.90 4.28
CA ILE A 83 -5.05 -3.81 4.92
C ILE A 83 -4.63 -5.19 5.45
N GLY A 84 -5.50 -5.86 6.20
CA GLY A 84 -5.24 -7.21 6.72
C GLY A 84 -5.02 -8.27 5.63
N ALA A 85 -5.67 -8.11 4.48
CA ALA A 85 -5.43 -8.95 3.30
C ALA A 85 -4.05 -8.69 2.69
N TRP A 86 -3.67 -7.41 2.51
CA TRP A 86 -2.36 -7.03 2.01
C TRP A 86 -1.20 -7.48 2.93
N VAL A 87 -1.32 -7.37 4.25
CA VAL A 87 -0.28 -7.84 5.19
C VAL A 87 0.07 -9.31 4.95
N ARG A 88 -0.92 -10.15 4.63
CA ARG A 88 -0.72 -11.57 4.32
C ARG A 88 -0.07 -11.84 2.96
N THR A 89 0.05 -10.83 2.09
CA THR A 89 0.73 -10.92 0.78
C THR A 89 2.16 -10.39 0.81
N ILE A 90 2.61 -9.76 1.89
CA ILE A 90 4.00 -9.30 2.03
C ILE A 90 4.92 -10.53 2.07
N PRO A 91 5.92 -10.66 1.16
CA PRO A 91 6.86 -11.77 1.17
C PRO A 91 7.65 -11.85 2.47
N PRO A 92 7.88 -13.06 3.04
CA PRO A 92 8.60 -13.21 4.32
C PRO A 92 9.99 -12.58 4.35
N ALA A 93 10.66 -12.44 3.19
CA ALA A 93 11.97 -11.81 3.11
C ALA A 93 12.00 -10.31 3.51
N TYR A 94 10.84 -9.63 3.61
CA TYR A 94 10.78 -8.28 4.15
C TYR A 94 10.71 -8.24 5.69
N TYR A 95 10.35 -9.35 6.34
CA TYR A 95 10.39 -9.51 7.80
C TYR A 95 11.80 -10.01 8.19
N GLN A 96 12.68 -9.11 8.62
CA GLN A 96 14.06 -9.47 9.02
C GLN A 96 14.54 -8.63 10.20
N MET A 97 14.83 -9.29 11.31
CA MET A 97 15.14 -8.70 12.62
C MET A 97 16.54 -8.04 12.75
N ILE A 98 17.35 -8.04 11.69
CA ILE A 98 18.79 -7.71 11.72
C ILE A 98 19.30 -6.84 10.55
N ALA A 99 18.47 -6.58 9.53
CA ALA A 99 18.78 -5.61 8.48
C ALA A 99 17.98 -4.33 8.74
N SER A 100 18.54 -3.14 8.47
CA SER A 100 17.85 -1.86 8.67
C SER A 100 16.44 -1.91 8.09
N ASP A 101 15.43 -1.51 8.87
CA ASP A 101 14.03 -1.59 8.44
C ASP A 101 13.81 -0.82 7.14
N ILE A 102 12.94 -1.32 6.25
CA ILE A 102 12.60 -0.64 4.99
C ILE A 102 11.79 0.65 5.20
N CYS A 103 11.29 0.89 6.42
CA CYS A 103 10.55 2.08 6.84
C CYS A 103 11.03 2.52 8.22
N HIS A 104 11.14 3.83 8.45
CA HIS A 104 11.28 4.41 9.80
C HIS A 104 9.95 4.42 10.56
N SER A 105 8.83 4.53 9.85
CA SER A 105 7.48 4.44 10.42
C SER A 105 6.46 4.07 9.35
N VAL A 106 5.35 3.47 9.77
CA VAL A 106 4.13 3.30 8.97
C VAL A 106 2.97 3.80 9.82
N ILE A 107 2.23 4.79 9.33
CA ILE A 107 1.10 5.38 10.06
C ILE A 107 -0.20 4.95 9.38
N ARG A 108 -1.15 4.41 10.14
CA ARG A 108 -2.51 4.16 9.64
C ARG A 108 -3.41 5.34 9.98
N ILE A 109 -3.85 6.05 8.96
CA ILE A 109 -4.94 7.03 9.07
C ILE A 109 -6.25 6.25 9.02
N THR A 110 -6.97 6.18 10.14
CA THR A 110 -8.21 5.40 10.27
C THR A 110 -9.43 6.21 9.83
N LYS A 111 -9.33 7.56 9.87
CA LYS A 111 -10.44 8.46 9.56
C LYS A 111 -9.92 9.86 9.23
N ILE A 112 -10.52 10.47 8.21
CA ILE A 112 -10.32 11.88 7.85
C ILE A 112 -11.69 12.56 7.88
N ASN A 113 -11.92 13.42 8.87
CA ASN A 113 -13.11 14.28 8.93
C ASN A 113 -12.75 15.69 9.41
N ARG A 114 -13.45 16.27 10.41
CA ARG A 114 -13.02 17.49 11.11
C ARG A 114 -11.76 17.28 11.98
N GLN A 115 -11.37 16.03 12.19
CA GLN A 115 -10.17 15.58 12.88
C GLN A 115 -9.53 14.44 12.05
N ILE A 116 -8.24 14.20 12.27
CA ILE A 116 -7.52 13.05 11.69
C ILE A 116 -7.25 12.08 12.83
N ASP A 117 -7.82 10.87 12.74
CA ASP A 117 -7.55 9.80 13.70
C ASP A 117 -6.42 8.92 13.12
N ILE A 118 -5.31 8.78 13.87
CA ILE A 118 -4.11 8.04 13.47
C ILE A 118 -3.70 7.00 14.51
N GLU A 119 -3.01 5.96 14.07
CA GLU A 119 -2.31 5.00 14.94
C GLU A 119 -0.95 4.62 14.31
N ASP A 120 -0.01 4.21 15.17
CA ASP A 120 1.23 3.57 14.73
C ASP A 120 0.91 2.17 14.17
N PHE A 121 1.47 1.90 12.99
CA PHE A 121 1.33 0.66 12.24
C PHE A 121 2.70 0.10 11.81
N GLY A 122 3.81 0.63 12.38
CA GLY A 122 5.18 0.24 12.04
C GLY A 122 5.47 -1.23 12.27
N ARG A 123 4.91 -1.83 13.32
CA ARG A 123 5.10 -3.25 13.68
C ARG A 123 4.55 -4.27 12.70
N ILE A 124 4.02 -3.84 11.55
CA ILE A 124 3.63 -4.74 10.46
C ILE A 124 4.81 -5.57 9.95
N LEU A 125 6.06 -5.08 10.08
CA LEU A 125 7.26 -5.74 9.58
C LEU A 125 8.02 -6.60 10.63
N ASP A 126 7.61 -6.56 11.90
CA ASP A 126 8.32 -7.15 13.05
C ASP A 126 8.01 -8.66 13.25
N ARG A 127 7.71 -9.41 12.18
CA ARG A 127 7.23 -10.80 12.26
C ARG A 127 8.32 -11.87 12.34
#